data_AF-A0AA35ZIC8-F1
#
_entry.id   AF-A0AA35ZIC8-F1
#
_cell.length_a   1.000
_cell.length_b   1.000
_cell.length_c   1.000
_cell.angle_alpha   90.00
_cell.angle_beta   90.00
_cell.angle_gamma   90.00
#
_symmetry.space_group_name_H-M   'P 1'
#
loop_
_entity.id
_entity.type
_entity.pdbx_description
1 polymer ?
#
loop_
_entity_poly.entity_id
_entity_poly.type
_entity_poly.pdbx_seq_one_letter_code
_entity_poly.pdbx_strand_id
1 'polypeptide(L)'
;MMLATFLRRFRNRIKLKKAKGKDPLWRDVFKQTHLEKSAKVKLASGELIGSQPEHWVNEKSWIVFNKYEKAMCEKYGPDPSQHPLGDVKIWEHCVGGRKNGRVYGVGSSDPDNVVSGTPYECGSSSHDHQKKSMLEQEVEKREEIKAKFDSEVKLRHDMESRLLGKMNDLLKQFTGR
;
A
#
# COMPACT_ATOMS: atom_id res chain seq x y z
N MET A 1 13.20 13.31 -9.94
CA MET A 1 12.32 12.97 -8.78
C MET A 1 10.86 12.60 -9.13
N MET A 2 10.37 12.82 -10.36
CA MET A 2 8.94 12.60 -10.72
C MET A 2 8.53 11.13 -10.96
N LEU A 3 9.44 10.26 -11.40
CA LEU A 3 9.17 8.83 -11.61
C LEU A 3 9.01 8.04 -10.29
N ALA A 4 9.71 8.44 -9.23
CA ALA A 4 9.75 7.68 -7.97
C ALA A 4 8.39 7.63 -7.25
N THR A 5 7.59 8.70 -7.33
CA THR A 5 6.30 8.81 -6.62
C THR A 5 5.19 8.03 -7.30
N PHE A 6 5.16 7.99 -8.63
CA PHE A 6 4.24 7.15 -9.41
C PHE A 6 4.55 5.66 -9.21
N LEU A 7 5.83 5.28 -9.37
CA LEU A 7 6.28 3.90 -9.16
C LEU A 7 5.99 3.41 -7.73
N ARG A 8 6.11 4.30 -6.72
CA ARG A 8 5.76 3.97 -5.33
C ARG A 8 4.27 3.67 -5.16
N ARG A 9 3.37 4.45 -5.77
CA ARG A 9 1.91 4.27 -5.67
C ARG A 9 1.45 3.01 -6.41
N PHE A 10 1.94 2.81 -7.62
CA PHE A 10 1.61 1.62 -8.41
C PHE A 10 2.07 0.34 -7.71
N ARG A 11 3.33 0.33 -7.22
CA ARG A 11 3.85 -0.78 -6.40
C ARG A 11 3.00 -1.04 -5.15
N ASN A 12 2.58 0.02 -4.45
CA ASN A 12 1.74 -0.13 -3.26
C ASN A 12 0.35 -0.69 -3.60
N ARG A 13 -0.22 -0.32 -4.75
CA ARG A 13 -1.49 -0.87 -5.25
C ARG A 13 -1.39 -2.37 -5.52
N ILE A 14 -0.31 -2.83 -6.17
CA ILE A 14 -0.04 -4.26 -6.39
C ILE A 14 0.03 -5.01 -5.05
N LYS A 15 0.81 -4.48 -4.11
CA LYS A 15 0.96 -5.10 -2.77
C LYS A 15 -0.36 -5.20 -2.03
N LEU A 16 -1.17 -4.15 -2.08
CA LEU A 16 -2.52 -4.14 -1.51
C LEU A 16 -3.43 -5.15 -2.17
N LYS A 17 -3.40 -5.25 -3.50
CA LYS A 17 -4.19 -6.24 -4.25
C LYS A 17 -3.85 -7.66 -3.83
N LYS A 18 -2.54 -7.98 -3.73
CA LYS A 18 -2.08 -9.29 -3.25
C LYS A 18 -2.53 -9.57 -1.82
N ALA A 19 -2.40 -8.58 -0.91
CA ALA A 19 -2.76 -8.75 0.49
C ALA A 19 -4.27 -8.88 0.73
N LYS A 20 -5.10 -8.19 -0.06
CA LYS A 20 -6.57 -8.17 0.11
C LYS A 20 -7.31 -9.16 -0.80
N GLY A 21 -6.63 -9.79 -1.76
CA GLY A 21 -7.24 -10.64 -2.78
C GLY A 21 -8.20 -9.91 -3.75
N LYS A 22 -8.31 -8.57 -3.64
CA LYS A 22 -9.18 -7.72 -4.46
C LYS A 22 -8.52 -6.37 -4.72
N ASP A 23 -8.96 -5.68 -5.78
CA ASP A 23 -8.44 -4.36 -6.09
C ASP A 23 -8.71 -3.37 -4.94
N PRO A 24 -7.69 -2.62 -4.47
CA PRO A 24 -7.88 -1.70 -3.37
C PRO A 24 -8.65 -0.46 -3.82
N LEU A 25 -9.45 0.06 -2.89
CA LEU A 25 -10.09 1.37 -3.05
C LEU A 25 -9.02 2.47 -3.05
N TRP A 26 -9.29 3.58 -3.75
CA TRP A 26 -8.42 4.74 -3.80
C TRP A 26 -8.08 5.26 -2.40
N ARG A 27 -9.06 5.25 -1.49
CA ARG A 27 -8.86 5.60 -0.08
C ARG A 27 -7.75 4.78 0.59
N ASP A 28 -7.65 3.49 0.28
CA ASP A 28 -6.62 2.60 0.84
C ASP A 28 -5.25 2.93 0.26
N VAL A 29 -5.18 3.13 -1.07
CA VAL A 29 -3.94 3.50 -1.77
C VAL A 29 -3.42 4.86 -1.28
N PHE A 30 -4.33 5.81 -1.08
CA PHE A 30 -4.01 7.15 -0.61
C PHE A 30 -3.46 7.13 0.83
N LYS A 31 -4.13 6.42 1.75
CA LYS A 31 -3.66 6.21 3.14
C LYS A 31 -2.27 5.60 3.18
N GLN A 32 -2.00 4.57 2.39
CA GLN A 32 -0.66 3.95 2.37
C GLN A 32 0.47 4.89 1.94
N THR A 33 0.16 5.93 1.17
CA THR A 33 1.16 6.86 0.64
C THR A 33 1.27 8.17 1.40
N HIS A 34 0.24 8.55 2.16
CA HIS A 34 0.16 9.84 2.84
C HIS A 34 -0.12 9.75 4.35
N LEU A 35 -0.28 8.55 4.93
CA LEU A 35 -0.16 8.38 6.38
C LEU A 35 1.31 8.37 6.80
N GLU A 36 1.55 8.73 8.06
CA GLU A 36 2.82 8.52 8.74
C GLU A 36 3.13 7.04 8.97
N LYS A 37 4.41 6.71 9.16
CA LYS A 37 4.82 5.30 9.35
C LYS A 37 4.14 4.66 10.56
N SER A 38 4.10 5.37 11.69
CA SER A 38 3.45 4.92 12.92
C SER A 38 1.95 4.71 12.73
N ALA A 39 1.28 5.60 12.01
CA ALA A 39 -0.14 5.47 11.68
C ALA A 39 -0.44 4.27 10.77
N LYS A 40 0.45 3.93 9.82
CA LYS A 40 0.29 2.72 8.99
C LYS A 40 0.38 1.43 9.79
N VAL A 41 1.24 1.39 10.80
CA VAL A 41 1.35 0.24 11.71
C VAL A 41 0.04 0.05 12.47
N LYS A 42 -0.49 1.13 13.06
CA LYS A 42 -1.80 1.11 13.74
C LYS A 42 -2.97 0.75 12.81
N LEU A 43 -2.91 1.19 11.55
CA LEU A 43 -3.91 0.81 10.54
C LEU A 43 -3.84 -0.68 10.22
N ALA A 44 -2.65 -1.26 10.14
CA ALA A 44 -2.46 -2.67 9.86
C ALA A 44 -2.85 -3.57 11.04
N SER A 45 -2.68 -3.11 12.30
CA SER A 45 -3.14 -3.80 13.50
C SER A 45 -4.64 -3.65 13.78
N GLY A 46 -5.34 -2.76 13.05
CA GLY A 46 -6.76 -2.46 13.29
C GLY A 46 -7.01 -1.48 14.44
N GLU A 47 -5.97 -0.96 15.08
CA GLU A 47 -6.05 -0.02 16.21
C GLU A 47 -6.33 1.42 15.76
N LEU A 48 -6.16 1.74 14.48
CA LEU A 48 -6.43 3.07 13.95
C LEU A 48 -7.93 3.28 13.69
N ILE A 49 -8.66 3.71 14.73
CA ILE A 49 -10.06 4.12 14.62
C ILE A 49 -10.10 5.59 14.18
N GLY A 50 -10.49 5.82 12.91
CA GLY A 50 -10.49 7.15 12.30
C GLY A 50 -9.08 7.71 12.08
N SER A 51 -8.96 8.88 11.45
CA SER A 51 -7.67 9.53 11.26
C SER A 51 -7.71 11.01 11.61
N GLN A 52 -6.76 11.47 12.42
CA GLN A 52 -6.54 12.86 12.80
C GLN A 52 -5.38 13.47 11.99
N PRO A 53 -5.24 14.80 11.92
CA PRO A 53 -4.21 15.47 11.12
C PRO A 53 -2.79 14.93 11.34
N GLU A 54 -2.44 14.57 12.58
CA GLU A 54 -1.11 14.11 13.00
C GLU A 54 -0.76 12.71 12.46
N HIS A 55 -1.77 11.96 12.02
CA HIS A 55 -1.58 10.66 11.37
C HIS A 55 -1.11 10.79 9.92
N TRP A 56 -1.10 12.00 9.35
CA TRP A 56 -0.79 12.26 7.95
C TRP A 56 0.54 12.98 7.79
N VAL A 57 1.19 12.75 6.65
CA VAL A 57 2.47 13.38 6.31
C VAL A 57 2.37 14.90 6.16
N ASN A 58 1.16 15.42 5.95
CA ASN A 58 0.83 16.84 6.00
C ASN A 58 -0.68 17.03 6.18
N GLU A 59 -1.05 18.19 6.73
CA GLU A 59 -2.43 18.58 6.98
C GLU A 59 -3.28 18.58 5.69
N LYS A 60 -2.72 19.04 4.56
CA LYS A 60 -3.40 19.04 3.26
C LYS A 60 -3.89 17.64 2.86
N SER A 61 -3.10 16.59 3.13
CA SER A 61 -3.48 15.21 2.82
C SER A 61 -4.70 14.78 3.64
N TRP A 62 -4.74 15.13 4.93
CA TRP A 62 -5.87 14.87 5.81
C TRP A 62 -7.13 15.60 5.34
N ILE A 63 -7.04 16.90 5.05
CA ILE A 63 -8.17 17.72 4.60
C ILE A 63 -8.77 17.14 3.31
N VAL A 64 -7.94 16.89 2.30
CA VAL A 64 -8.39 16.33 1.01
C VAL A 64 -9.03 14.97 1.21
N PHE A 65 -8.42 14.11 2.03
CA PHE A 65 -8.93 12.78 2.30
C PHE A 65 -10.32 12.82 2.94
N ASN A 66 -10.52 13.64 3.97
CA ASN A 66 -11.83 13.74 4.62
C ASN A 66 -12.90 14.33 3.70
N LYS A 67 -12.55 15.33 2.87
CA LYS A 67 -13.46 15.85 1.85
C LYS A 67 -13.88 14.76 0.86
N TYR A 68 -12.92 13.95 0.42
CA TYR A 68 -13.18 12.84 -0.50
C TYR A 68 -14.06 11.76 0.12
N GLU A 69 -13.76 11.30 1.35
CA GLU A 69 -14.58 10.30 2.03
C GLU A 69 -16.02 10.80 2.22
N LYS A 70 -16.19 12.07 2.63
CA LYS A 70 -17.51 12.68 2.77
C LYS A 70 -18.27 12.67 1.44
N ALA A 71 -17.65 13.15 0.36
CA ALA A 71 -18.28 13.21 -0.96
C ALA A 71 -18.56 11.81 -1.56
N MET A 72 -17.70 10.83 -1.31
CA MET A 72 -17.94 9.44 -1.69
C MET A 72 -19.16 8.87 -0.95
N CYS A 73 -19.28 9.13 0.35
CA CYS A 73 -20.44 8.73 1.14
C CYS A 73 -21.73 9.43 0.69
N GLU A 74 -21.66 10.72 0.34
CA GLU A 74 -22.80 11.48 -0.18
C GLU A 74 -23.29 10.92 -1.53
N LYS A 75 -22.38 10.51 -2.42
CA LYS A 75 -22.74 10.03 -3.77
C LYS A 75 -23.12 8.54 -3.80
N TYR A 76 -22.39 7.69 -3.09
CA TYR A 76 -22.50 6.23 -3.19
C TYR A 76 -23.05 5.57 -1.92
N GLY A 77 -23.39 6.36 -0.89
CA GLY A 77 -23.88 5.88 0.40
C GLY A 77 -22.75 5.56 1.39
N PRO A 78 -23.09 5.30 2.66
CA PRO A 78 -22.10 5.13 3.73
C PRO A 78 -21.31 3.83 3.67
N ASP A 79 -21.80 2.82 2.94
CA ASP A 79 -21.13 1.51 2.84
C ASP A 79 -20.02 1.53 1.78
N PRO A 80 -18.73 1.42 2.17
CA PRO A 80 -17.62 1.40 1.22
C PRO A 80 -17.60 0.17 0.30
N SER A 81 -18.36 -0.89 0.60
CA SER A 81 -18.48 -2.06 -0.27
C SER A 81 -19.21 -1.76 -1.58
N GLN A 82 -20.05 -0.72 -1.58
CA GLN A 82 -20.83 -0.26 -2.73
C GLN A 82 -20.10 0.83 -3.54
N HIS A 83 -18.95 1.29 -3.06
CA HIS A 83 -18.20 2.35 -3.73
C HIS A 83 -17.45 1.80 -4.94
N PRO A 84 -17.34 2.56 -6.05
CA PRO A 84 -16.35 2.25 -7.07
C PRO A 84 -14.94 2.31 -6.47
N LEU A 85 -13.96 1.71 -7.16
CA LEU A 85 -12.57 1.73 -6.72
C LEU A 85 -12.07 3.16 -6.45
N GLY A 86 -12.51 4.14 -7.24
CA GLY A 86 -12.38 5.55 -6.92
C GLY A 86 -13.11 6.42 -7.94
N ASP A 87 -13.44 7.64 -7.54
CA ASP A 87 -14.10 8.62 -8.40
C ASP A 87 -13.17 9.82 -8.64
N VAL A 88 -12.66 9.91 -9.87
CA VAL A 88 -11.68 10.92 -10.28
C VAL A 88 -12.28 12.31 -10.21
N LYS A 89 -13.55 12.47 -10.59
CA LYS A 89 -14.23 13.77 -10.59
C LYS A 89 -14.41 14.27 -9.16
N ILE A 90 -14.81 13.39 -8.23
CA ILE A 90 -14.86 13.73 -6.81
C ILE A 90 -13.47 14.09 -6.30
N TRP A 91 -12.46 13.26 -6.60
CA TRP A 91 -11.10 13.51 -6.15
C TRP A 91 -10.55 14.85 -6.65
N GLU A 92 -10.69 15.13 -7.94
CA GLU A 92 -10.29 16.40 -8.57
C GLU A 92 -11.00 17.59 -7.91
N HIS A 93 -12.30 17.48 -7.64
CA HIS A 93 -13.04 18.52 -6.95
C HIS A 93 -12.49 18.75 -5.53
N CYS A 94 -12.26 17.68 -4.75
CA CYS A 94 -11.75 17.77 -3.38
C CYS A 94 -10.35 18.37 -3.28
N VAL A 95 -9.49 18.17 -4.29
CA VAL A 95 -8.13 18.74 -4.31
C VAL A 95 -8.08 20.20 -4.81
N GLY A 96 -9.20 20.76 -5.27
CA GLY A 96 -9.27 22.10 -5.85
C GLY A 96 -8.91 22.15 -7.34
N GLY A 97 -9.16 21.05 -8.07
CA GLY A 97 -8.94 20.94 -9.51
C GLY A 97 -7.50 20.62 -9.91
N ARG A 98 -7.22 20.81 -11.20
CA ARG A 98 -5.91 20.57 -11.81
C ARG A 98 -5.04 21.81 -11.69
N LYS A 99 -3.84 21.68 -11.12
CA LYS A 99 -2.81 22.72 -11.12
C LYS A 99 -1.69 22.34 -12.07
N ASN A 100 -1.43 23.15 -13.10
CA ASN A 100 -0.45 22.86 -14.16
C ASN A 100 -0.63 21.46 -14.78
N GLY A 101 -1.89 21.10 -15.07
CA GLY A 101 -2.26 19.79 -15.61
C GLY A 101 -2.11 18.61 -14.64
N ARG A 102 -1.83 18.85 -13.35
CA ARG A 102 -1.61 17.81 -12.35
C ARG A 102 -2.68 17.82 -11.26
N VAL A 103 -3.06 16.62 -10.84
CA VAL A 103 -3.99 16.39 -9.72
C VAL A 103 -3.18 16.03 -8.47
N TYR A 104 -3.48 16.65 -7.34
CA TYR A 104 -2.80 16.36 -6.08
C TYR A 104 -2.98 14.88 -5.70
N GLY A 105 -1.93 14.26 -5.16
CA GLY A 105 -1.94 12.83 -4.85
C GLY A 105 -1.84 11.90 -6.06
N VAL A 106 -2.04 12.39 -7.29
CA VAL A 106 -1.90 11.61 -8.54
C VAL A 106 -0.51 11.80 -9.14
N GLY A 107 -0.05 13.04 -9.28
CA GLY A 107 1.24 13.38 -9.92
C GLY A 107 1.08 13.76 -11.40
N SER A 108 2.07 13.40 -12.24
CA SER A 108 2.02 13.59 -13.70
C SER A 108 1.37 12.40 -14.43
N SER A 109 0.78 11.49 -13.68
CA SER A 109 0.15 10.26 -14.18
C SER A 109 -1.32 10.51 -14.45
N ASP A 110 -1.92 9.65 -15.26
CA ASP A 110 -3.34 9.70 -15.56
C ASP A 110 -4.18 9.53 -14.27
N PRO A 111 -4.96 10.54 -13.86
CA PRO A 111 -5.86 10.45 -12.72
C PRO A 111 -6.86 9.30 -12.84
N ASP A 112 -7.36 9.00 -14.04
CA ASP A 112 -8.37 7.95 -14.27
C ASP A 112 -7.83 6.57 -13.93
N ASN A 113 -6.59 6.28 -14.33
CA ASN A 113 -5.91 5.04 -13.96
C ASN A 113 -5.59 4.98 -12.45
N VAL A 114 -5.04 6.07 -11.91
CA VAL A 114 -4.54 6.08 -10.53
C VAL A 114 -5.67 6.02 -9.50
N VAL A 115 -6.74 6.80 -9.71
CA VAL A 115 -7.87 6.94 -8.77
C VAL A 115 -8.92 5.86 -9.01
N SER A 116 -9.44 5.72 -10.24
CA SER A 116 -10.48 4.73 -10.51
C SER A 116 -9.93 3.31 -10.66
N GLY A 117 -8.61 3.14 -10.75
CA GLY A 117 -8.02 1.81 -10.83
C GLY A 117 -8.33 1.08 -12.13
N THR A 118 -8.92 1.77 -13.10
CA THR A 118 -9.21 1.24 -14.42
C THR A 118 -7.89 0.77 -15.01
N PRO A 119 -7.77 -0.53 -15.36
CA PRO A 119 -6.73 -0.94 -16.30
C PRO A 119 -6.87 -0.06 -17.52
N TYR A 120 -5.74 0.27 -18.16
CA TYR A 120 -5.82 0.74 -19.53
C TYR A 120 -6.79 -0.18 -20.32
N GLU A 121 -7.75 0.39 -21.03
CA GLU A 121 -8.02 -0.08 -22.38
C GLU A 121 -7.28 0.91 -23.27
N CYS A 122 -5.94 0.78 -23.28
CA CYS A 122 -5.11 1.65 -24.10
C CYS A 122 -5.20 1.14 -25.54
N GLY A 123 -6.14 1.71 -26.28
CA GLY A 123 -5.88 1.97 -27.69
C GLY A 123 -4.60 2.80 -27.79
N SER A 124 -3.54 2.18 -28.30
CA SER A 124 -2.30 2.81 -28.78
C SER A 124 -1.26 3.29 -27.75
N SER A 125 -0.47 2.36 -27.20
CA SER A 125 1.02 2.43 -27.12
C SER A 125 1.59 1.18 -26.43
N SER A 126 2.34 0.36 -27.18
CA SER A 126 2.99 -0.88 -26.68
C SER A 126 3.95 -0.68 -25.50
N HIS A 127 4.37 0.56 -25.22
CA HIS A 127 5.47 0.85 -24.32
C HIS A 127 5.07 0.92 -22.84
N ASP A 128 3.82 1.30 -22.53
CA ASP A 128 3.36 1.44 -21.14
C ASP A 128 2.80 0.13 -20.55
N HIS A 129 2.23 -0.73 -21.38
CA HIS A 129 1.89 -2.12 -21.01
C HIS A 129 3.12 -2.91 -20.57
N GLN A 130 4.22 -2.77 -21.32
CA GLN A 130 5.47 -3.44 -21.04
C GLN A 130 6.07 -2.99 -19.70
N LYS A 131 6.01 -1.69 -19.39
CA LYS A 131 6.46 -1.15 -18.09
C LYS A 131 5.62 -1.65 -16.92
N LYS A 132 4.30 -1.77 -17.09
CA LYS A 132 3.41 -2.35 -16.07
C LYS A 132 3.78 -3.81 -15.79
N SER A 133 3.89 -4.61 -16.84
CA SER A 133 4.23 -6.04 -16.72
C SER A 133 5.61 -6.24 -16.07
N MET A 134 6.62 -5.47 -16.49
CA MET A 134 7.95 -5.50 -15.87
C MET A 134 7.91 -5.13 -14.38
N LEU A 135 7.09 -4.15 -14.00
CA LEU A 135 6.98 -3.73 -12.61
C LEU A 135 6.25 -4.75 -11.74
N GLU A 136 5.24 -5.43 -12.28
CA GLU A 136 4.58 -6.57 -11.62
C GLU A 136 5.59 -7.70 -11.38
N GLN A 137 6.38 -8.06 -12.40
CA GLN A 137 7.45 -9.05 -12.28
C GLN A 137 8.54 -8.64 -11.28
N GLU A 138 8.96 -7.38 -11.26
CA GLU A 138 9.96 -6.88 -10.30
C GLU A 138 9.44 -6.93 -8.85
N VAL A 139 8.15 -6.62 -8.64
CA VAL A 139 7.52 -6.73 -7.31
C VAL A 139 7.45 -8.18 -6.87
N GLU A 140 7.07 -9.09 -7.77
CA GLU A 140 7.03 -10.53 -7.52
C GLU A 140 8.42 -11.08 -7.15
N LYS A 141 9.44 -10.81 -7.97
CA LYS A 141 10.83 -11.23 -7.69
C LYS A 141 11.32 -10.73 -6.34
N ARG A 142 11.02 -9.48 -5.98
CA ARG A 142 11.40 -8.93 -4.66
C ARG A 142 10.68 -9.61 -3.50
N GLU A 143 9.41 -9.96 -3.67
CA GLU A 143 8.65 -10.69 -2.66
C GLU A 143 9.16 -12.12 -2.51
N GLU A 144 9.51 -12.80 -3.60
CA GLU A 144 10.15 -14.11 -3.57
C GLU A 144 11.50 -14.10 -2.87
N ILE A 145 12.37 -13.14 -3.22
CA ILE A 145 13.68 -12.98 -2.55
C ILE A 145 13.48 -12.74 -1.05
N LYS A 146 12.53 -11.88 -0.69
CA LYS A 146 12.22 -11.62 0.72
C LYS A 146 11.70 -12.88 1.41
N ALA A 147 10.81 -13.64 0.79
CA ALA A 147 10.27 -14.87 1.35
C ALA A 147 11.37 -15.93 1.55
N LYS A 148 12.28 -16.08 0.58
CA LYS A 148 13.45 -16.96 0.68
C LYS A 148 14.35 -16.54 1.84
N PHE A 149 14.68 -15.25 1.93
CA PHE A 149 15.49 -14.73 3.02
C PHE A 149 14.83 -14.95 4.40
N ASP A 150 13.54 -14.64 4.53
CA ASP A 150 12.79 -14.84 5.78
C ASP A 150 12.74 -16.34 6.16
N SER A 151 12.65 -17.24 5.17
CA SER A 151 12.71 -18.69 5.41
C SER A 151 14.09 -19.16 5.86
N GLU A 152 15.17 -18.62 5.29
CA GLU A 152 16.54 -18.95 5.68
C GLU A 152 16.83 -18.48 7.11
N VAL A 153 16.42 -17.25 7.45
CA VAL A 153 16.56 -16.71 8.81
C VAL A 153 15.81 -17.58 9.82
N LYS A 154 14.59 -18.01 9.51
CA LYS A 154 13.83 -18.93 10.36
C LYS A 154 14.53 -20.27 10.55
N LEU A 155 15.08 -20.86 9.48
CA LEU A 155 15.82 -22.12 9.56
C LEU A 155 17.08 -21.99 10.43
N ARG A 156 17.85 -20.91 10.26
CA ARG A 156 19.03 -20.65 11.10
C ARG A 156 18.65 -20.51 12.57
N HIS A 157 17.60 -19.75 12.86
CA HIS A 157 17.13 -19.57 14.23
C HIS A 157 16.60 -20.86 14.87
N ASP A 158 15.91 -21.72 14.10
CA ASP A 158 15.48 -23.04 14.58
C ASP A 158 16.68 -23.95 14.88
N MET A 159 17.70 -23.96 14.01
CA MET A 159 18.93 -24.72 14.24
C MET A 159 19.68 -24.26 15.49
N GLU A 160 19.85 -22.94 15.66
CA GLU A 160 20.47 -22.36 16.86
C GLU A 160 19.70 -22.74 18.13
N SER A 161 18.37 -22.67 18.10
CA SER A 161 17.51 -23.03 19.24
C SER A 161 17.67 -24.51 19.62
N ARG A 162 17.74 -25.41 18.63
CA ARG A 162 17.97 -26.84 18.87
C ARG A 162 19.36 -27.11 19.46
N LEU A 163 20.38 -26.42 18.99
CA LEU A 163 21.75 -26.56 19.53
C LEU A 163 21.82 -26.07 20.98
N LEU A 164 21.22 -24.92 21.28
CA LEU A 164 21.13 -24.40 22.65
C LEU A 164 20.34 -25.36 23.56
N GLY A 165 19.25 -25.94 23.07
CA GLY A 165 18.50 -26.98 23.80
C GLY A 165 19.37 -28.18 24.16
N LYS A 166 20.07 -28.76 23.18
CA LYS A 166 20.99 -29.88 23.40
C LYS A 166 22.11 -29.54 24.39
N MET A 167 22.69 -28.34 24.29
CA MET A 167 23.73 -27.88 25.22
C MET A 167 23.18 -27.73 26.64
N ASN A 168 21.97 -27.20 26.81
CA ASN A 168 21.34 -27.07 28.12
C ASN A 168 21.01 -28.44 28.74
N ASP A 169 20.51 -29.39 27.93
CA ASP A 169 20.26 -30.75 28.39
C ASP A 169 21.56 -31.47 28.78
N LEU A 170 22.65 -31.22 28.05
CA LEU A 170 23.97 -31.72 28.39
C LEU A 170 24.45 -31.13 29.73
N LEU A 171 24.34 -29.82 29.91
CA LEU A 171 24.72 -29.14 31.15
C LEU A 171 23.94 -29.67 32.35
N LYS A 172 22.62 -29.89 32.23
CA LYS A 172 21.80 -30.49 33.29
C LYS A 172 22.24 -31.89 33.69
N GLN A 173 22.73 -32.70 32.76
CA GLN A 173 23.29 -34.02 33.07
C GLN A 173 24.58 -33.93 33.90
N PHE A 174 25.36 -32.85 33.72
CA PHE A 174 26.61 -32.65 34.47
C PHE A 174 26.42 -31.92 35.81
N THR A 175 25.38 -31.08 35.95
CA THR A 175 25.11 -30.29 37.17
C THR A 175 24.04 -30.89 38.08
N GLY A 176 23.32 -31.93 37.64
CA GLY A 176 22.31 -32.65 38.42
C GLY A 176 22.87 -33.68 39.42
N ARG A 177 23.84 -33.30 40.25
CA ARG A 177 24.19 -33.98 41.51
C ARG A 177 24.25 -32.96 42.65
#